data_AF-A0A2Z4LX81-F1
#
_entry.id   AF-A0A2Z4LX81-F1
#
_cell.length_a   1.000
_cell.length_b   1.000
_cell.length_c   1.000
_cell.angle_alpha   90.00
_cell.angle_beta   90.00
_cell.angle_gamma   90.00
#
_symmetry.space_group_name_H-M   'P 1'
#
loop_
_entity.id
_entity.type
_entity.pdbx_description
1 polymer ?
#
loop_
_entity_poly.entity_id
_entity_poly.type
_entity_poly.pdbx_seq_one_letter_code
_entity_poly.pdbx_strand_id
1 'polypeptide(L)'
;MDGWCKIIVPNFIRIRSHWLSMRKFCIIIILIIAVVSCKKLTEATDLITRPSAREVYARNFEGDTVIFPKWERAFKKGLRDSLQIALPYLEKGLFRPANMTVHSYTVILKEGENFMLSVETDSIDEKVFLDVFDWTPAEPNQSKKIIENRPGEKSISFYVKKSGVYKILVQPEISLYSNFKILAKRNPSYAFPVLGKGNRSIQSFWGAPKGGGTRSHKGIDIFAKRGTPIIAVVKGSVSSVGERGLGGKQVWLSDGLFGNSLYYAHLDSIAVRSGQRVQIGDTLGFVGNTGNAKTTSPHLHFGIYKRFGGAVDPLPFVKKQEPISDFDLVASIPLENGIISSGKANLRVSNSSKAKKVGELVRRDSVTVMGLTKDWTHVLTKEGQKAFLYRSLISPY
;
A
#
# COMPACT_ATOMS: atom_id res chain seq x y z
N MET A 1 -65.24 -48.87 -6.26
CA MET A 1 -65.13 -50.21 -6.87
C MET A 1 -63.93 -50.16 -7.79
N ASP A 2 -62.82 -50.85 -7.65
CA ASP A 2 -62.17 -51.73 -6.68
C ASP A 2 -60.69 -51.63 -7.10
N GLY A 3 -59.68 -51.66 -6.25
CA GLY A 3 -59.41 -52.75 -5.33
C GLY A 3 -57.89 -52.96 -5.36
N TRP A 4 -57.41 -53.51 -4.26
CA TRP A 4 -56.01 -53.52 -3.85
C TRP A 4 -55.13 -54.53 -4.59
N CYS A 5 -53.83 -54.20 -4.64
CA CYS A 5 -52.67 -55.02 -4.30
C CYS A 5 -52.58 -56.48 -4.81
N LYS A 6 -51.47 -56.81 -5.49
CA LYS A 6 -50.77 -58.08 -5.28
C LYS A 6 -49.26 -57.93 -5.47
N ILE A 7 -48.57 -58.26 -4.39
CA ILE A 7 -47.12 -58.42 -4.25
C ILE A 7 -46.70 -59.71 -4.96
N ILE A 8 -45.67 -59.63 -5.80
CA ILE A 8 -44.88 -60.79 -6.24
C ILE A 8 -43.42 -60.53 -5.83
N VAL A 9 -42.89 -61.44 -5.03
CA VAL A 9 -41.52 -61.50 -4.54
C VAL A 9 -40.59 -61.96 -5.67
N PRO A 10 -39.41 -61.35 -5.85
CA PRO A 10 -38.27 -62.06 -6.42
C PRO A 10 -37.15 -62.22 -5.39
N ASN A 11 -36.88 -63.48 -5.08
CA ASN A 11 -35.60 -64.10 -4.77
C ASN A 11 -34.43 -63.21 -4.32
N PHE A 12 -34.03 -63.44 -3.07
CA PHE A 12 -32.70 -63.21 -2.55
C PHE A 12 -31.62 -63.82 -3.46
N ILE A 13 -30.92 -62.99 -4.23
CA ILE A 13 -29.62 -63.30 -4.83
C ILE A 13 -28.58 -62.34 -4.23
N ARG A 14 -27.94 -62.83 -3.17
CA ARG A 14 -26.50 -62.73 -2.87
C ARG A 14 -25.81 -61.37 -3.08
N ILE A 15 -26.21 -60.32 -2.34
CA ILE A 15 -25.37 -59.11 -2.15
C ILE A 15 -24.40 -59.36 -1.00
N ARG A 16 -23.32 -60.12 -1.26
CA ARG A 16 -22.19 -60.26 -0.30
C ARG A 16 -20.85 -59.78 -0.85
N SER A 17 -20.77 -59.32 -2.11
CA SER A 17 -19.50 -58.92 -2.75
C SER A 17 -19.27 -57.41 -2.85
N HIS A 18 -20.29 -56.56 -2.80
CA HIS A 18 -20.11 -55.09 -2.94
C HIS A 18 -19.66 -54.37 -1.67
N TRP A 19 -20.00 -54.89 -0.48
CA TRP A 19 -19.58 -54.28 0.79
C TRP A 19 -18.08 -54.43 1.09
N LEU A 20 -17.45 -55.54 0.66
CA LEU A 20 -16.00 -55.70 0.77
C LEU A 20 -15.23 -54.82 -0.22
N SER A 21 -15.80 -54.55 -1.40
CA SER A 21 -15.20 -53.68 -2.41
C SER A 21 -15.22 -52.21 -2.01
N MET A 22 -16.35 -51.71 -1.48
CA MET A 22 -16.46 -50.34 -0.95
C MET A 22 -15.57 -50.11 0.28
N ARG A 23 -15.51 -51.07 1.21
CA ARG A 23 -14.58 -50.99 2.35
C ARG A 23 -13.13 -50.95 1.89
N LYS A 24 -12.73 -51.79 0.92
CA LYS A 24 -11.38 -51.75 0.35
C LYS A 24 -11.12 -50.43 -0.37
N PHE A 25 -12.08 -49.86 -1.09
CA PHE A 25 -11.93 -48.58 -1.77
C PHE A 25 -11.82 -47.40 -0.80
N CYS A 26 -12.64 -47.37 0.26
CA CYS A 26 -12.52 -46.39 1.34
C CYS A 26 -11.21 -46.56 2.13
N ILE A 27 -10.77 -47.80 2.40
CA ILE A 27 -9.48 -48.07 3.03
C ILE A 27 -8.33 -47.64 2.12
N ILE A 28 -8.43 -47.84 0.81
CA ILE A 28 -7.44 -47.35 -0.17
C ILE A 28 -7.43 -45.83 -0.23
N ILE A 29 -8.58 -45.15 -0.20
CA ILE A 29 -8.63 -43.68 -0.14
C ILE A 29 -8.06 -43.16 1.19
N ILE A 30 -8.40 -43.79 2.32
CA ILE A 30 -7.85 -43.46 3.65
C ILE A 30 -6.34 -43.74 3.69
N LEU A 31 -5.86 -44.83 3.07
CA LEU A 31 -4.44 -45.13 2.92
C LEU A 31 -3.74 -44.15 1.97
N ILE A 32 -4.37 -43.74 0.87
CA ILE A 32 -3.84 -42.72 -0.05
C ILE A 32 -3.74 -41.37 0.66
N ILE A 33 -4.74 -41.00 1.48
CA ILE A 33 -4.72 -39.81 2.34
C ILE A 33 -3.67 -39.95 3.45
N ALA A 34 -3.50 -41.14 4.04
CA ALA A 34 -2.49 -41.42 5.06
C ALA A 34 -1.05 -41.48 4.51
N VAL A 35 -0.87 -41.68 3.21
CA VAL A 35 0.43 -41.66 2.51
C VAL A 35 0.79 -40.25 2.03
N VAL A 36 -0.12 -39.27 2.18
CA VAL A 36 0.23 -37.85 1.99
C VAL A 36 1.06 -37.40 3.18
N SER A 37 2.38 -37.33 2.99
CA SER A 37 3.30 -36.69 3.94
C SER A 37 2.75 -35.34 4.40
N CYS A 38 2.86 -35.02 5.68
CA CYS A 38 2.40 -33.74 6.25
C CYS A 38 2.84 -32.53 5.40
N LYS A 39 4.03 -32.59 4.79
CA LYS A 39 4.52 -31.55 3.88
C LYS A 39 3.60 -31.31 2.69
N LYS A 40 3.14 -32.37 2.01
CA LYS A 40 2.21 -32.27 0.87
C LYS A 40 0.83 -31.78 1.29
N LEU A 41 0.39 -32.14 2.50
CA LEU A 41 -0.86 -31.62 3.07
C LEU A 41 -0.74 -30.12 3.38
N THR A 42 0.36 -29.68 3.98
CA THR A 42 0.64 -28.26 4.25
C THR A 42 0.70 -27.44 2.96
N GLU A 43 1.41 -27.93 1.93
CA GLU A 43 1.47 -27.28 0.61
C GLU A 43 0.08 -27.15 -0.03
N ALA A 44 -0.74 -28.22 0.04
CA ALA A 44 -2.11 -28.19 -0.47
C ALA A 44 -3.00 -27.20 0.31
N THR A 45 -2.84 -27.12 1.63
CA THR A 45 -3.59 -26.14 2.45
C THR A 45 -3.14 -24.71 2.15
N ASP A 46 -1.84 -24.47 1.95
CA ASP A 46 -1.30 -23.12 1.71
C ASP A 46 -1.74 -22.54 0.37
N LEU A 47 -1.99 -23.38 -0.65
CA LEU A 47 -2.59 -22.94 -1.91
C LEU A 47 -4.00 -22.35 -1.70
N ILE A 48 -4.72 -22.84 -0.69
CA ILE A 48 -6.09 -22.42 -0.36
C ILE A 48 -6.07 -21.24 0.62
N THR A 49 -5.35 -21.36 1.73
CA THR A 49 -5.32 -20.37 2.82
C THR A 49 -4.46 -19.16 2.49
N ARG A 50 -3.47 -19.31 1.60
CA ARG A 50 -2.54 -18.25 1.17
C ARG A 50 -1.93 -17.52 2.37
N PRO A 51 -1.25 -18.24 3.27
CA PRO A 51 -0.71 -17.66 4.49
C PRO A 51 0.32 -16.57 4.19
N SER A 52 0.57 -15.71 5.17
CA SER A 52 1.61 -14.70 5.04
C SER A 52 3.01 -15.28 5.19
N ALA A 53 4.02 -14.50 4.76
CA ALA A 53 5.41 -14.85 4.99
C ALA A 53 5.67 -15.13 6.48
N ARG A 54 5.09 -14.30 7.36
CA ARG A 54 5.23 -14.38 8.82
C ARG A 54 4.63 -15.66 9.37
N GLU A 55 3.42 -16.01 8.92
CA GLU A 55 2.73 -17.24 9.35
C GLU A 55 3.51 -18.49 8.93
N VAL A 56 4.02 -18.51 7.70
CA VAL A 56 4.85 -19.63 7.22
C VAL A 56 6.16 -19.73 7.99
N TYR A 57 6.81 -18.60 8.26
CA TYR A 57 8.06 -18.56 9.03
C TYR A 57 7.87 -19.03 10.48
N ALA A 58 6.75 -18.68 11.11
CA ALA A 58 6.44 -19.08 12.48
C ALA A 58 6.36 -20.60 12.69
N ARG A 59 5.93 -21.35 11.67
CA ARG A 59 5.84 -22.83 11.72
C ARG A 59 7.19 -23.49 11.96
N ASN A 60 8.30 -22.85 11.56
CA ASN A 60 9.66 -23.37 11.80
C ASN A 60 10.09 -23.31 13.27
N PHE A 61 9.28 -22.68 14.12
CA PHE A 61 9.57 -22.46 15.54
C PHE A 61 8.49 -23.06 16.44
N GLU A 62 7.72 -24.04 15.96
CA GLU A 62 6.80 -24.80 16.80
C GLU A 62 7.56 -25.45 17.97
N GLY A 63 7.17 -25.10 19.19
CA GLY A 63 7.86 -25.56 20.42
C GLY A 63 9.01 -24.67 20.89
N ASP A 64 9.42 -23.63 20.14
CA ASP A 64 10.41 -22.65 20.60
C ASP A 64 9.81 -21.76 21.69
N THR A 65 10.48 -21.68 22.84
CA THR A 65 10.02 -20.92 24.02
C THR A 65 10.86 -19.67 24.30
N VAL A 66 11.91 -19.41 23.51
CA VAL A 66 12.93 -18.41 23.85
C VAL A 66 13.11 -17.39 22.74
N ILE A 67 13.50 -17.85 21.55
CA ILE A 67 13.98 -17.01 20.45
C ILE A 67 12.80 -16.48 19.64
N PHE A 68 11.84 -17.33 19.29
CA PHE A 68 10.65 -16.91 18.54
C PHE A 68 9.74 -15.98 19.36
N PRO A 69 9.43 -16.26 20.65
CA PRO A 69 8.70 -15.31 21.49
C PRO A 69 9.42 -13.96 21.67
N LYS A 70 10.77 -13.92 21.65
CA LYS A 70 11.52 -12.66 21.68
C LYS A 70 11.32 -11.87 20.38
N TRP A 71 11.35 -12.56 19.23
CA TRP A 71 11.08 -11.98 17.92
C TRP A 71 9.64 -11.43 17.80
N GLU A 72 8.64 -12.16 18.30
CA GLU A 72 7.26 -11.68 18.35
C GLU A 72 7.07 -10.48 19.30
N ARG A 73 7.75 -10.48 20.46
CA ARG A 73 7.71 -9.33 21.37
C ARG A 73 8.32 -8.08 20.73
N ALA A 74 9.37 -8.23 19.93
CA ALA A 74 9.95 -7.12 19.16
C ALA A 74 8.92 -6.54 18.17
N PHE A 75 8.17 -7.39 17.47
CA PHE A 75 7.05 -6.98 16.61
C PHE A 75 5.99 -6.19 17.39
N LYS A 76 5.51 -6.75 18.52
CA LYS A 76 4.51 -6.10 19.39
C LYS A 76 5.01 -4.76 19.94
N LYS A 77 6.32 -4.64 20.24
CA LYS A 77 6.94 -3.36 20.62
C LYS A 77 6.91 -2.37 19.46
N GLY A 78 7.27 -2.82 18.26
CA GLY A 78 7.23 -2.02 17.03
C GLY A 78 5.87 -1.40 16.75
N LEU A 79 4.76 -2.10 17.03
CA LEU A 79 3.42 -1.53 16.87
C LEU A 79 3.22 -0.25 17.69
N ARG A 80 3.84 -0.15 18.87
CA ARG A 80 3.72 1.00 19.78
C ARG A 80 4.65 2.17 19.42
N ASP A 81 5.60 1.99 18.52
CA ASP A 81 6.50 3.06 18.09
C ASP A 81 5.70 4.19 17.43
N SER A 82 6.13 5.45 17.55
CA SER A 82 5.38 6.61 17.05
C SER A 82 6.15 7.45 16.03
N LEU A 83 7.27 6.93 15.51
CA LEU A 83 8.03 7.61 14.47
C LEU A 83 7.15 7.83 13.23
N GLN A 84 7.34 8.96 12.58
CA GLN A 84 6.60 9.37 11.41
C GLN A 84 7.56 9.57 10.24
N ILE A 85 7.18 9.08 9.06
CA ILE A 85 7.93 9.31 7.82
C ILE A 85 7.09 10.08 6.82
N ALA A 86 7.75 10.96 6.05
CA ALA A 86 7.17 11.58 4.88
C ALA A 86 7.47 10.74 3.64
N LEU A 87 6.52 10.64 2.72
CA LEU A 87 6.72 9.95 1.45
C LEU A 87 7.12 10.92 0.33
N PRO A 88 8.05 10.51 -0.56
CA PRO A 88 8.71 9.22 -0.54
C PRO A 88 9.80 9.11 0.55
N TYR A 89 10.03 7.88 1.03
CA TYR A 89 10.98 7.56 2.09
C TYR A 89 11.97 6.49 1.61
N LEU A 90 13.24 6.75 1.83
CA LEU A 90 14.34 5.83 1.53
C LEU A 90 15.27 5.76 2.75
N GLU A 91 15.43 4.56 3.28
CA GLU A 91 16.35 4.26 4.37
C GLU A 91 17.24 3.09 3.96
N LYS A 92 18.53 3.22 4.22
CA LYS A 92 19.52 2.17 4.01
C LYS A 92 20.21 1.84 5.32
N GLY A 93 20.49 0.58 5.58
CA GLY A 93 21.13 0.17 6.83
C GLY A 93 21.56 -1.27 6.80
N LEU A 94 21.80 -1.83 7.99
CA LEU A 94 22.23 -3.20 8.17
C LEU A 94 21.33 -3.89 9.19
N PHE A 95 20.66 -4.97 8.77
CA PHE A 95 19.95 -5.86 9.69
C PHE A 95 20.96 -6.63 10.53
N ARG A 96 20.66 -6.77 11.83
CA ARG A 96 21.53 -7.46 12.79
C ARG A 96 20.72 -8.40 13.66
N PRO A 97 21.16 -9.67 13.85
CA PRO A 97 20.45 -10.63 14.68
C PRO A 97 20.30 -10.21 16.14
N ALA A 98 21.37 -9.65 16.72
CA ALA A 98 21.46 -9.37 18.16
C ALA A 98 20.33 -8.47 18.69
N ASN A 99 19.84 -7.55 17.85
CA ASN A 99 18.91 -6.51 18.26
C ASN A 99 17.46 -6.82 17.89
N MET A 100 17.18 -7.87 17.12
CA MET A 100 15.85 -8.24 16.60
C MET A 100 15.04 -7.00 16.18
N THR A 101 15.69 -6.11 15.44
CA THR A 101 15.19 -4.76 15.19
C THR A 101 13.96 -4.79 14.29
N VAL A 102 12.97 -4.00 14.69
CA VAL A 102 11.77 -3.74 13.88
C VAL A 102 11.83 -2.28 13.46
N HIS A 103 11.79 -2.02 12.16
CA HIS A 103 11.62 -0.67 11.63
C HIS A 103 10.12 -0.40 11.58
N SER A 104 9.66 0.60 12.34
CA SER A 104 8.24 0.88 12.50
C SER A 104 7.97 2.36 12.33
N TYR A 105 7.05 2.69 11.43
CA TYR A 105 6.74 4.06 11.08
C TYR A 105 5.25 4.27 10.93
N THR A 106 4.80 5.48 11.23
CA THR A 106 3.51 6.00 10.81
C THR A 106 3.66 6.80 9.53
N VAL A 107 2.67 6.69 8.66
CA VAL A 107 2.60 7.43 7.41
C VAL A 107 1.17 7.93 7.21
N ILE A 108 1.03 9.16 6.73
CA ILE A 108 -0.28 9.72 6.38
C ILE A 108 -0.54 9.43 4.91
N LEU A 109 -1.60 8.67 4.65
CA LEU A 109 -2.05 8.32 3.30
C LEU A 109 -3.41 8.94 3.01
N LYS A 110 -3.62 9.32 1.77
CA LYS A 110 -4.88 9.87 1.28
C LYS A 110 -5.59 8.85 0.40
N GLU A 111 -6.91 8.83 0.49
CA GLU A 111 -7.75 8.08 -0.43
C GLU A 111 -7.38 8.40 -1.88
N GLY A 112 -7.29 7.36 -2.71
CA GLY A 112 -6.90 7.48 -4.11
C GLY A 112 -5.39 7.39 -4.36
N GLU A 113 -4.57 7.32 -3.32
CA GLU A 113 -3.15 6.96 -3.44
C GLU A 113 -3.00 5.42 -3.56
N ASN A 114 -1.97 4.97 -4.26
CA ASN A 114 -1.48 3.59 -4.23
C ASN A 114 -0.18 3.56 -3.42
N PHE A 115 -0.22 3.01 -2.22
CA PHE A 115 0.96 2.91 -1.36
C PHE A 115 1.78 1.67 -1.73
N MET A 116 3.10 1.82 -1.71
CA MET A 116 4.05 0.74 -1.94
C MET A 116 5.14 0.78 -0.89
N LEU A 117 5.44 -0.37 -0.30
CA LEU A 117 6.57 -0.61 0.57
C LEU A 117 7.39 -1.76 -0.03
N SER A 118 8.69 -1.55 -0.21
CA SER A 118 9.62 -2.58 -0.65
C SER A 118 10.88 -2.57 0.19
N VAL A 119 11.50 -3.75 0.32
CA VAL A 119 12.75 -3.94 1.02
C VAL A 119 13.67 -4.74 0.11
N GLU A 120 14.83 -4.17 -0.20
CA GLU A 120 15.92 -4.91 -0.84
C GLU A 120 16.89 -5.37 0.24
N THR A 121 17.49 -6.55 0.04
CA THR A 121 18.56 -7.10 0.88
C THR A 121 19.64 -7.70 -0.02
N ASP A 122 20.74 -8.19 0.54
CA ASP A 122 21.90 -8.66 -0.23
C ASP A 122 21.60 -9.95 -1.02
N SER A 123 20.69 -10.79 -0.51
CA SER A 123 20.22 -12.02 -1.19
C SER A 123 18.70 -12.08 -1.31
N ILE A 124 18.20 -12.75 -2.36
CA ILE A 124 16.76 -12.96 -2.57
C ILE A 124 16.13 -13.92 -1.56
N ASP A 125 16.89 -14.86 -1.00
CA ASP A 125 16.38 -15.92 -0.09
C ASP A 125 16.17 -15.45 1.35
N GLU A 126 16.76 -14.31 1.69
CA GLU A 126 16.64 -13.68 2.99
C GLU A 126 15.21 -13.21 3.24
N LYS A 127 14.67 -13.52 4.41
CA LYS A 127 13.26 -13.22 4.71
C LYS A 127 13.12 -11.90 5.45
N VAL A 128 12.21 -11.10 4.94
CA VAL A 128 11.73 -9.86 5.56
C VAL A 128 10.21 -9.91 5.60
N PHE A 129 9.64 -9.43 6.69
CA PHE A 129 8.21 -9.43 6.96
C PHE A 129 7.72 -8.00 6.97
N LEU A 130 6.77 -7.71 6.10
CA LEU A 130 6.19 -6.41 5.86
C LEU A 130 4.74 -6.46 6.32
N ASP A 131 4.37 -5.59 7.25
CA ASP A 131 3.01 -5.50 7.75
C ASP A 131 2.52 -4.05 7.67
N VAL A 132 1.27 -3.85 7.23
CA VAL A 132 0.61 -2.53 7.24
C VAL A 132 -0.72 -2.59 7.98
N PHE A 133 -0.98 -1.61 8.83
CA PHE A 133 -2.22 -1.50 9.61
C PHE A 133 -2.87 -0.13 9.40
N ASP A 134 -4.21 -0.08 9.41
CA ASP A 134 -4.97 1.15 9.68
C ASP A 134 -4.74 1.49 11.15
N TRP A 135 -4.16 2.65 11.41
CA TRP A 135 -3.60 2.98 12.71
C TRP A 135 -4.25 4.21 13.33
N THR A 136 -4.84 4.00 14.50
CA THR A 136 -5.32 5.07 15.36
C THR A 136 -4.46 5.09 16.63
N PRO A 137 -3.72 6.18 16.92
CA PRO A 137 -2.87 6.26 18.11
C PRO A 137 -3.60 6.03 19.44
N ALA A 138 -4.90 6.35 19.49
CA ALA A 138 -5.73 6.16 20.69
C ALA A 138 -6.07 4.68 20.96
N GLU A 139 -6.05 3.80 19.94
CA GLU A 139 -6.44 2.40 20.07
C GLU A 139 -5.48 1.44 19.33
N PRO A 140 -4.20 1.35 19.74
CA PRO A 140 -3.19 0.47 19.12
C PRO A 140 -3.63 -0.97 18.89
N ASN A 141 -4.37 -1.52 19.86
CA ASN A 141 -4.79 -2.92 19.89
C ASN A 141 -6.03 -3.19 19.01
N GLN A 142 -6.69 -2.16 18.51
CA GLN A 142 -7.80 -2.27 17.56
C GLN A 142 -7.36 -2.01 16.11
N SER A 143 -6.06 -1.82 15.87
CA SER A 143 -5.53 -1.58 14.53
C SER A 143 -5.81 -2.77 13.60
N LYS A 144 -6.45 -2.48 12.46
CA LYS A 144 -6.82 -3.50 11.48
C LYS A 144 -5.66 -3.71 10.51
N LYS A 145 -5.18 -4.95 10.39
CA LYS A 145 -4.19 -5.31 9.36
C LYS A 145 -4.80 -5.08 7.96
N ILE A 146 -4.06 -4.37 7.12
CA ILE A 146 -4.44 -4.02 5.75
C ILE A 146 -3.83 -5.00 4.76
N ILE A 147 -2.53 -5.24 4.89
CA ILE A 147 -1.78 -6.14 4.01
C ILE A 147 -0.52 -6.60 4.72
N GLU A 148 -0.05 -7.78 4.33
CA GLU A 148 1.25 -8.33 4.66
C GLU A 148 1.83 -9.04 3.44
N ASN A 149 3.15 -9.20 3.37
CA ASN A 149 3.81 -9.87 2.25
C ASN A 149 3.61 -11.39 2.30
N ARG A 150 3.56 -12.01 1.11
CA ARG A 150 3.56 -13.48 0.99
C ARG A 150 4.99 -14.03 1.05
N PRO A 151 5.15 -15.35 1.30
CA PRO A 151 6.46 -15.99 1.21
C PRO A 151 7.17 -15.67 -0.11
N GLY A 152 8.44 -15.25 -0.03
CA GLY A 152 9.26 -14.86 -1.18
C GLY A 152 9.04 -13.42 -1.70
N GLU A 153 7.98 -12.73 -1.28
CA GLU A 153 7.76 -11.33 -1.66
C GLU A 153 8.50 -10.39 -0.70
N LYS A 154 9.23 -9.40 -1.24
CA LYS A 154 9.84 -8.31 -0.44
C LYS A 154 9.21 -6.95 -0.74
N SER A 155 8.02 -6.96 -1.31
CA SER A 155 7.26 -5.75 -1.63
C SER A 155 5.78 -5.99 -1.45
N ILE A 156 5.08 -4.96 -0.98
CA ILE A 156 3.62 -4.92 -0.87
C ILE A 156 3.11 -3.62 -1.47
N SER A 157 1.91 -3.66 -2.04
CA SER A 157 1.22 -2.47 -2.50
C SER A 157 -0.28 -2.59 -2.32
N PHE A 158 -0.95 -1.48 -2.02
CA PHE A 158 -2.40 -1.43 -1.94
C PHE A 158 -2.95 -0.04 -2.27
N TYR A 159 -4.18 -0.04 -2.79
CA TYR A 159 -4.94 1.18 -3.00
C TYR A 159 -5.57 1.68 -1.70
N VAL A 160 -5.30 2.93 -1.37
CA VAL A 160 -5.80 3.59 -0.15
C VAL A 160 -7.26 3.94 -0.36
N LYS A 161 -8.15 3.24 0.35
CA LYS A 161 -9.61 3.45 0.30
C LYS A 161 -10.12 4.48 1.31
N LYS A 162 -9.33 4.74 2.35
CA LYS A 162 -9.68 5.67 3.43
C LYS A 162 -8.45 6.50 3.80
N SER A 163 -8.58 7.82 3.73
CA SER A 163 -7.55 8.73 4.22
C SER A 163 -7.33 8.54 5.72
N GLY A 164 -6.07 8.50 6.15
CA GLY A 164 -5.76 8.24 7.55
C GLY A 164 -4.28 8.06 7.82
N VAL A 165 -3.99 7.66 9.06
CA VAL A 165 -2.65 7.27 9.49
C VAL A 165 -2.54 5.76 9.37
N TYR A 166 -1.47 5.31 8.72
CA TYR A 166 -1.16 3.91 8.56
C TYR A 166 0.14 3.59 9.29
N LYS A 167 0.19 2.42 9.92
CA LYS A 167 1.40 1.87 10.54
C LYS A 167 2.05 0.93 9.56
N ILE A 168 3.35 1.07 9.34
CA ILE A 168 4.16 0.11 8.59
C ILE A 168 5.20 -0.50 9.51
N LEU A 169 5.44 -1.80 9.38
CA LEU A 169 6.50 -2.52 10.06
C LEU A 169 7.32 -3.33 9.06
N VAL A 170 8.63 -3.28 9.23
CA VAL A 170 9.60 -4.13 8.56
C VAL A 170 10.37 -4.88 9.65
N GLN A 171 10.31 -6.20 9.60
CA GLN A 171 11.01 -7.07 10.52
C GLN A 171 11.81 -8.11 9.74
N PRO A 172 13.11 -8.29 9.99
CA PRO A 172 13.89 -9.35 9.37
C PRO A 172 13.67 -10.69 10.08
N GLU A 173 14.08 -11.80 9.45
CA GLU A 173 14.20 -13.08 10.15
C GLU A 173 15.26 -13.04 11.27
N ILE A 174 15.14 -13.99 12.21
CA ILE A 174 15.79 -13.95 13.53
C ILE A 174 17.31 -13.83 13.48
N SER A 175 17.93 -14.40 12.45
CA SER A 175 19.38 -14.46 12.27
C SER A 175 19.88 -13.69 11.06
N LEU A 176 19.06 -12.78 10.51
CA LEU A 176 19.46 -12.03 9.32
C LEU A 176 20.57 -11.02 9.63
N TYR A 177 21.67 -11.14 8.90
CA TYR A 177 22.71 -10.14 8.78
C TYR A 177 22.85 -9.76 7.31
N SER A 178 22.30 -8.62 6.92
CA SER A 178 22.29 -8.17 5.52
C SER A 178 22.15 -6.67 5.46
N ASN A 179 22.75 -6.04 4.46
CA ASN A 179 22.37 -4.67 4.12
C ASN A 179 20.91 -4.65 3.70
N PHE A 180 20.26 -3.52 3.91
CA PHE A 180 18.90 -3.32 3.46
C PHE A 180 18.68 -1.97 2.82
N LYS A 181 17.68 -1.90 1.97
CA LYS A 181 17.08 -0.67 1.44
C LYS A 181 15.57 -0.72 1.63
N ILE A 182 15.06 0.03 2.61
CA ILE A 182 13.61 0.22 2.80
C ILE A 182 13.18 1.40 1.92
N LEU A 183 12.26 1.13 1.01
CA LEU A 183 11.65 2.11 0.14
C LEU A 183 10.14 2.14 0.38
N ALA A 184 9.63 3.27 0.86
CA ALA A 184 8.20 3.52 0.94
C ALA A 184 7.82 4.69 0.03
N LYS A 185 6.82 4.49 -0.83
CA LYS A 185 6.33 5.53 -1.74
C LYS A 185 4.83 5.45 -1.93
N ARG A 186 4.25 6.55 -2.37
CA ARG A 186 2.87 6.63 -2.86
C ARG A 186 2.90 6.89 -4.36
N ASN A 187 1.96 6.34 -5.09
CA ASN A 187 1.78 6.60 -6.50
C ASN A 187 0.34 7.05 -6.74
N PRO A 188 0.07 7.83 -7.81
CA PRO A 188 -1.30 8.06 -8.22
C PRO A 188 -1.96 6.73 -8.62
N SER A 189 -3.22 6.53 -8.23
CA SER A 189 -3.98 5.34 -8.66
C SER A 189 -4.51 5.46 -10.09
N TYR A 190 -4.57 6.68 -10.62
CA TYR A 190 -5.05 7.00 -11.96
C TYR A 190 -3.93 7.61 -12.80
N ALA A 191 -3.99 7.37 -14.12
CA ALA A 191 -3.14 8.09 -15.05
C ALA A 191 -3.48 9.60 -15.05
N PHE A 192 -2.58 10.42 -15.58
CA PHE A 192 -2.83 11.85 -15.68
C PHE A 192 -3.80 12.12 -16.84
N PRO A 193 -4.91 12.85 -16.64
CA PRO A 193 -6.04 12.90 -17.58
C PRO A 193 -5.80 13.69 -18.87
N VAL A 194 -4.75 14.52 -18.93
CA VAL A 194 -4.39 15.29 -20.13
C VAL A 194 -3.05 14.81 -20.67
N LEU A 195 -3.03 14.36 -21.91
CA LEU A 195 -1.85 13.75 -22.53
C LEU A 195 -0.67 14.73 -22.54
N GLY A 196 0.52 14.26 -22.16
CA GLY A 196 1.74 15.06 -22.11
C GLY A 196 1.78 16.12 -21.00
N LYS A 197 0.83 16.11 -20.06
CA LYS A 197 0.79 17.05 -18.92
C LYS A 197 1.13 16.36 -17.59
N GLY A 198 1.27 17.19 -16.55
CA GLY A 198 1.59 16.75 -15.19
C GLY A 198 1.22 17.80 -14.15
N ASN A 199 1.75 17.64 -12.94
CA ASN A 199 1.35 18.42 -11.75
C ASN A 199 1.32 19.95 -11.98
N ARG A 200 2.29 20.50 -12.73
CA ARG A 200 2.38 21.96 -13.02
C ARG A 200 1.23 22.50 -13.86
N SER A 201 0.50 21.63 -14.57
CA SER A 201 -0.67 22.01 -15.35
C SER A 201 -1.93 22.13 -14.50
N ILE A 202 -1.91 21.67 -13.25
CA ILE A 202 -3.01 21.87 -12.31
C ILE A 202 -2.89 23.28 -11.73
N GLN A 203 -3.82 24.17 -12.06
CA GLN A 203 -3.76 25.57 -11.63
C GLN A 203 -5.01 26.04 -10.87
N SER A 204 -6.08 25.22 -10.82
CA SER A 204 -7.20 25.43 -9.90
C SER A 204 -7.45 24.13 -9.13
N PHE A 205 -7.43 24.21 -7.81
CA PHE A 205 -7.48 23.05 -6.93
C PHE A 205 -8.85 22.85 -6.32
N TRP A 206 -9.07 21.64 -5.79
CA TRP A 206 -10.21 21.30 -4.96
C TRP A 206 -10.39 22.33 -3.84
N GLY A 207 -11.64 22.68 -3.54
CA GLY A 207 -11.94 23.61 -2.45
C GLY A 207 -11.92 25.08 -2.84
N ALA A 208 -11.23 25.46 -3.93
CA ALA A 208 -11.04 26.86 -4.34
C ALA A 208 -12.38 27.59 -4.52
N PRO A 209 -12.48 28.88 -4.15
CA PRO A 209 -13.70 29.65 -4.33
C PRO A 209 -14.00 29.82 -5.82
N LYS A 210 -15.27 29.69 -6.20
CA LYS A 210 -15.77 29.95 -7.55
C LYS A 210 -17.03 30.79 -7.48
N GLY A 211 -17.38 31.46 -8.59
CA GLY A 211 -18.59 32.30 -8.67
C GLY A 211 -18.63 33.42 -7.62
N GLY A 212 -17.50 34.10 -7.41
CA GLY A 212 -17.39 35.16 -6.40
C GLY A 212 -17.35 34.68 -4.94
N GLY A 213 -17.15 33.38 -4.69
CA GLY A 213 -17.06 32.81 -3.34
C GLY A 213 -18.28 32.02 -2.88
N THR A 214 -19.32 31.96 -3.71
CA THR A 214 -20.60 31.29 -3.39
C THR A 214 -20.55 29.76 -3.52
N ARG A 215 -19.58 29.23 -4.28
CA ARG A 215 -19.42 27.77 -4.46
C ARG A 215 -17.96 27.36 -4.29
N SER A 216 -17.75 26.14 -3.80
CA SER A 216 -16.43 25.52 -3.69
C SER A 216 -16.15 24.62 -4.90
N HIS A 217 -14.93 24.67 -5.43
CA HIS A 217 -14.50 23.88 -6.57
C HIS A 217 -14.50 22.37 -6.25
N LYS A 218 -15.31 21.59 -6.98
CA LYS A 218 -15.48 20.14 -6.79
C LYS A 218 -14.65 19.29 -7.75
N GLY A 219 -13.45 19.74 -8.06
CA GLY A 219 -12.53 19.07 -8.96
C GLY A 219 -11.18 19.75 -8.99
N ILE A 220 -10.41 19.47 -10.03
CA ILE A 220 -9.18 20.19 -10.38
C ILE A 220 -9.27 20.66 -11.83
N ASP A 221 -8.69 21.84 -12.11
CA ASP A 221 -8.61 22.37 -13.48
C ASP A 221 -7.19 22.23 -14.01
N ILE A 222 -7.08 21.55 -15.15
CA ILE A 222 -5.81 21.15 -15.78
C ILE A 222 -5.68 21.88 -17.10
N PHE A 223 -4.79 22.88 -17.14
CA PHE A 223 -4.61 23.78 -18.27
C PHE A 223 -3.73 23.17 -19.36
N ALA A 224 -4.21 23.27 -20.60
CA ALA A 224 -3.49 22.82 -21.80
C ALA A 224 -4.03 23.56 -23.03
N LYS A 225 -3.32 23.48 -24.16
CA LYS A 225 -3.80 24.07 -25.41
C LYS A 225 -5.13 23.41 -25.81
N ARG A 226 -6.04 24.19 -26.40
CA ARG A 226 -7.26 23.63 -27.03
C ARG A 226 -6.86 22.52 -28.01
N GLY A 227 -7.62 21.44 -28.07
CA GLY A 227 -7.31 20.29 -28.92
C GLY A 227 -6.31 19.30 -28.31
N THR A 228 -5.76 19.55 -27.11
CA THR A 228 -4.90 18.55 -26.43
C THR A 228 -5.76 17.33 -26.05
N PRO A 229 -5.32 16.08 -26.31
CA PRO A 229 -6.09 14.89 -25.96
C PRO A 229 -6.34 14.76 -24.45
N ILE A 230 -7.60 14.48 -24.11
CA ILE A 230 -8.05 14.05 -22.78
C ILE A 230 -8.22 12.54 -22.83
N ILE A 231 -7.59 11.84 -21.89
CA ILE A 231 -7.54 10.38 -21.89
C ILE A 231 -8.33 9.77 -20.74
N ALA A 232 -8.76 8.53 -20.91
CA ALA A 232 -9.28 7.70 -19.84
C ALA A 232 -8.15 7.41 -18.84
N VAL A 233 -8.33 7.86 -17.59
CA VAL A 233 -7.31 7.71 -16.55
C VAL A 233 -7.24 6.31 -15.93
N VAL A 234 -8.28 5.52 -16.13
CA VAL A 234 -8.49 4.17 -15.60
C VAL A 234 -9.38 3.40 -16.57
N LYS A 235 -9.23 2.08 -16.62
CA LYS A 235 -10.15 1.20 -17.35
C LYS A 235 -11.58 1.40 -16.82
N GLY A 236 -12.55 1.45 -17.73
CA GLY A 236 -13.94 1.67 -17.34
C GLY A 236 -14.92 1.64 -18.50
N SER A 237 -16.13 2.14 -18.26
CA SER A 237 -17.18 2.31 -19.25
C SER A 237 -17.70 3.73 -19.26
N VAL A 238 -17.77 4.36 -20.43
CA VAL A 238 -18.36 5.69 -20.60
C VAL A 238 -19.84 5.60 -20.24
N SER A 239 -20.24 6.26 -19.15
CA SER A 239 -21.62 6.20 -18.65
C SER A 239 -22.52 7.23 -19.32
N SER A 240 -21.98 8.40 -19.69
CA SER A 240 -22.69 9.35 -20.54
C SER A 240 -21.76 10.34 -21.24
N VAL A 241 -22.23 10.88 -22.35
CA VAL A 241 -21.62 12.01 -23.07
C VAL A 241 -22.69 13.05 -23.40
N GLY A 242 -22.28 14.30 -23.64
CA GLY A 242 -23.19 15.34 -24.18
C GLY A 242 -22.72 16.76 -23.91
N GLU A 243 -23.45 17.74 -24.44
CA GLU A 243 -23.26 19.17 -24.19
C GLU A 243 -24.42 19.71 -23.36
N ARG A 244 -24.21 19.92 -22.06
CA ARG A 244 -25.29 20.37 -21.16
C ARG A 244 -24.78 21.07 -19.90
N GLY A 245 -25.61 21.98 -19.39
CA GLY A 245 -25.38 22.67 -18.12
C GLY A 245 -24.05 23.43 -18.06
N LEU A 246 -23.53 23.61 -16.84
CA LEU A 246 -22.31 24.39 -16.60
C LEU A 246 -21.05 23.75 -17.20
N GLY A 247 -21.02 22.43 -17.35
CA GLY A 247 -19.88 21.70 -17.88
C GLY A 247 -19.65 21.84 -19.38
N GLY A 248 -20.65 22.30 -20.14
CA GLY A 248 -20.59 22.29 -21.60
C GLY A 248 -20.50 20.86 -22.12
N LYS A 249 -19.57 20.62 -23.06
CA LYS A 249 -19.26 19.28 -23.55
C LYS A 249 -18.55 18.49 -22.46
N GLN A 250 -19.09 17.32 -22.14
CA GLN A 250 -18.65 16.52 -21.03
C GLN A 250 -18.70 15.01 -21.32
N VAL A 251 -17.81 14.29 -20.66
CA VAL A 251 -17.75 12.82 -20.62
C VAL A 251 -17.82 12.39 -19.16
N TRP A 252 -18.67 11.40 -18.87
CA TRP A 252 -18.69 10.68 -17.61
C TRP A 252 -18.18 9.26 -17.83
N LEU A 253 -17.24 8.83 -17.00
CA LEU A 253 -16.63 7.50 -17.03
C LEU A 253 -16.91 6.79 -15.70
N SER A 254 -17.56 5.63 -15.75
CA SER A 254 -17.59 4.73 -14.59
C SER A 254 -16.27 3.98 -14.51
N ASP A 255 -15.55 4.25 -13.43
CA ASP A 255 -14.24 3.70 -13.11
C ASP A 255 -14.36 2.23 -12.66
N GLY A 256 -13.51 1.36 -13.21
CA GLY A 256 -13.48 -0.08 -12.89
C GLY A 256 -12.58 -0.49 -11.72
N LEU A 257 -11.85 0.44 -11.11
CA LEU A 257 -10.91 0.24 -10.01
C LEU A 257 -11.55 0.49 -8.63
N PHE A 258 -12.19 1.65 -8.44
CA PHE A 258 -12.85 2.05 -7.20
C PHE A 258 -14.38 2.17 -7.33
N GLY A 259 -14.92 2.13 -8.55
CA GLY A 259 -16.36 2.28 -8.80
C GLY A 259 -16.87 3.72 -8.72
N ASN A 260 -15.98 4.71 -8.86
CA ASN A 260 -16.34 6.13 -8.93
C ASN A 260 -16.90 6.51 -10.31
N SER A 261 -17.58 7.65 -10.35
CA SER A 261 -17.93 8.37 -11.56
C SER A 261 -16.93 9.49 -11.79
N LEU A 262 -16.16 9.41 -12.87
CA LEU A 262 -15.17 10.40 -13.25
C LEU A 262 -15.79 11.39 -14.24
N TYR A 263 -15.63 12.68 -13.97
CA TYR A 263 -16.23 13.76 -14.72
C TYR A 263 -15.15 14.53 -15.48
N TYR A 264 -15.30 14.61 -16.81
CA TYR A 264 -14.44 15.38 -17.70
C TYR A 264 -15.30 16.45 -18.36
N ALA A 265 -15.01 17.73 -18.14
CA ALA A 265 -15.82 18.84 -18.63
C ALA A 265 -15.01 19.94 -19.32
N HIS A 266 -15.75 20.85 -19.95
CA HIS A 266 -15.25 21.94 -20.79
C HIS A 266 -14.57 21.47 -22.08
N LEU A 267 -14.93 20.29 -22.59
CA LEU A 267 -14.31 19.72 -23.79
C LEU A 267 -14.58 20.60 -25.02
N ASP A 268 -13.65 20.58 -25.97
CA ASP A 268 -13.83 21.16 -27.30
C ASP A 268 -14.65 20.22 -28.20
N SER A 269 -14.30 18.93 -28.18
CA SER A 269 -14.98 17.85 -28.88
C SER A 269 -14.90 16.54 -28.09
N ILE A 270 -15.87 15.65 -28.33
CA ILE A 270 -16.02 14.36 -27.66
C ILE A 270 -15.67 13.27 -28.68
N ALA A 271 -14.79 12.34 -28.32
CA ALA A 271 -14.29 11.28 -29.20
C ALA A 271 -14.89 9.88 -28.90
N VAL A 272 -15.78 9.79 -27.91
CA VAL A 272 -16.38 8.55 -27.42
C VAL A 272 -17.90 8.64 -27.35
N ARG A 273 -18.55 7.48 -27.20
CA ARG A 273 -20.01 7.39 -27.03
C ARG A 273 -20.40 6.70 -25.72
N SER A 274 -21.61 6.96 -25.23
CA SER A 274 -22.17 6.25 -24.08
C SER A 274 -22.14 4.72 -24.30
N GLY A 275 -21.82 3.97 -23.24
CA GLY A 275 -21.67 2.51 -23.27
C GLY A 275 -20.32 2.00 -23.78
N GLN A 276 -19.46 2.87 -24.33
CA GLN A 276 -18.14 2.48 -24.81
C GLN A 276 -17.24 2.05 -23.65
N ARG A 277 -16.63 0.87 -23.77
CA ARG A 277 -15.54 0.44 -22.87
C ARG A 277 -14.25 1.10 -23.29
N VAL A 278 -13.46 1.54 -22.32
CA VAL A 278 -12.18 2.23 -22.54
C VAL A 278 -11.09 1.61 -21.65
N GLN A 279 -9.87 1.63 -22.16
CA GLN A 279 -8.64 1.31 -21.44
C GLN A 279 -7.93 2.60 -21.01
N ILE A 280 -6.93 2.46 -20.12
CA ILE A 280 -6.07 3.58 -19.74
C ILE A 280 -5.38 4.12 -20.99
N GLY A 281 -5.47 5.43 -21.22
CA GLY A 281 -4.83 6.09 -22.37
C GLY A 281 -5.75 6.33 -23.57
N ASP A 282 -6.91 5.68 -23.66
CA ASP A 282 -7.87 5.92 -24.73
C ASP A 282 -8.34 7.38 -24.71
N THR A 283 -8.41 8.01 -25.89
CA THR A 283 -8.84 9.41 -25.99
C THR A 283 -10.36 9.51 -25.81
N LEU A 284 -10.79 10.27 -24.80
CA LEU A 284 -12.21 10.56 -24.51
C LEU A 284 -12.72 11.78 -25.27
N GLY A 285 -11.82 12.69 -25.61
CA GLY A 285 -12.12 13.96 -26.27
C GLY A 285 -10.93 14.90 -26.16
N PHE A 286 -11.18 16.19 -26.35
CA PHE A 286 -10.12 17.18 -26.48
C PHE A 286 -10.37 18.40 -25.60
N VAL A 287 -9.28 18.95 -25.03
CA VAL A 287 -9.33 20.13 -24.16
C VAL A 287 -9.97 21.30 -24.90
N GLY A 288 -10.89 21.99 -24.21
CA GLY A 288 -11.58 23.17 -24.73
C GLY A 288 -11.88 24.17 -23.61
N ASN A 289 -12.98 24.90 -23.79
CA ASN A 289 -13.50 25.82 -22.79
C ASN A 289 -15.04 25.98 -22.91
N THR A 290 -15.76 24.93 -23.29
CA THR A 290 -17.24 24.99 -23.43
C THR A 290 -17.95 25.13 -22.07
N GLY A 291 -19.24 25.48 -22.10
CA GLY A 291 -20.02 25.72 -20.88
C GLY A 291 -19.63 27.03 -20.19
N ASN A 292 -19.57 27.04 -18.86
CA ASN A 292 -19.24 28.25 -18.10
C ASN A 292 -17.75 28.64 -18.17
N ALA A 293 -16.90 27.83 -18.81
CA ALA A 293 -15.49 28.14 -19.04
C ALA A 293 -15.24 29.03 -20.28
N LYS A 294 -16.28 29.43 -21.04
CA LYS A 294 -16.16 30.08 -22.37
C LYS A 294 -15.26 31.31 -22.40
N THR A 295 -15.17 32.06 -21.31
CA THR A 295 -14.37 33.28 -21.18
C THR A 295 -13.01 33.07 -20.51
N THR A 296 -12.61 31.81 -20.27
CA THR A 296 -11.36 31.43 -19.61
C THR A 296 -10.41 30.72 -20.56
N SER A 297 -9.14 30.62 -20.17
CA SER A 297 -8.13 29.84 -20.90
C SER A 297 -8.52 28.36 -20.97
N PRO A 298 -8.27 27.66 -22.09
CA PRO A 298 -8.63 26.26 -22.24
C PRO A 298 -8.06 25.36 -21.15
N HIS A 299 -8.91 24.50 -20.61
CA HIS A 299 -8.56 23.55 -19.55
C HIS A 299 -9.54 22.37 -19.52
N LEU A 300 -9.10 21.27 -18.93
CA LEU A 300 -9.98 20.20 -18.48
C LEU A 300 -10.40 20.48 -17.04
N HIS A 301 -11.71 20.51 -16.78
CA HIS A 301 -12.20 20.30 -15.42
C HIS A 301 -12.33 18.79 -15.17
N PHE A 302 -11.59 18.28 -14.19
CA PHE A 302 -11.59 16.87 -13.80
C PHE A 302 -12.17 16.70 -12.39
N GLY A 303 -13.26 15.94 -12.27
CA GLY A 303 -13.92 15.65 -10.99
C GLY A 303 -14.03 14.15 -10.73
N ILE A 304 -14.08 13.77 -9.46
CA ILE A 304 -14.30 12.38 -9.03
C ILE A 304 -15.49 12.38 -8.08
N TYR A 305 -16.45 11.51 -8.36
CA TYR A 305 -17.67 11.37 -7.58
C TYR A 305 -17.83 9.93 -7.11
N LYS A 306 -17.93 9.73 -5.81
CA LYS A 306 -18.23 8.43 -5.23
C LYS A 306 -19.65 8.02 -5.58
N ARG A 307 -19.85 6.72 -5.77
CA ARG A 307 -21.20 6.14 -5.90
C ARG A 307 -22.10 6.52 -4.72
N PHE A 308 -21.53 6.54 -3.53
CA PHE A 308 -22.18 6.99 -2.29
C PHE A 308 -21.20 7.93 -1.55
N GLY A 309 -21.54 9.21 -1.41
CA GLY A 309 -20.70 10.19 -0.69
C GLY A 309 -20.26 11.43 -1.48
N GLY A 310 -20.72 11.60 -2.73
CA GLY A 310 -20.53 12.83 -3.49
C GLY A 310 -19.12 13.03 -4.03
N ALA A 311 -18.76 14.28 -4.32
CA ALA A 311 -17.47 14.64 -4.91
C ALA A 311 -16.31 14.49 -3.91
N VAL A 312 -15.14 14.06 -4.40
CA VAL A 312 -13.89 13.98 -3.61
C VAL A 312 -12.75 14.68 -4.32
N ASP A 313 -11.72 15.08 -3.56
CA ASP A 313 -10.50 15.71 -4.09
C ASP A 313 -9.81 14.78 -5.10
N PRO A 314 -9.71 15.15 -6.39
CA PRO A 314 -9.03 14.33 -7.39
C PRO A 314 -7.51 14.32 -7.26
N LEU A 315 -6.92 15.28 -6.56
CA LEU A 315 -5.49 15.48 -6.56
C LEU A 315 -4.70 14.23 -6.12
N PRO A 316 -5.04 13.52 -5.03
CA PRO A 316 -4.32 12.31 -4.62
C PRO A 316 -4.36 11.18 -5.67
N PHE A 317 -5.40 11.13 -6.51
CA PHE A 317 -5.57 10.09 -7.52
C PHE A 317 -4.63 10.26 -8.71
N VAL A 318 -4.26 11.50 -9.07
CA VAL A 318 -3.53 11.80 -10.31
C VAL A 318 -2.17 12.48 -10.08
N LYS A 319 -1.88 12.95 -8.86
CA LYS A 319 -0.64 13.66 -8.55
C LYS A 319 0.56 12.73 -8.65
N LYS A 320 1.41 12.97 -9.65
CA LYS A 320 2.70 12.30 -9.81
C LYS A 320 3.61 12.67 -8.64
N GLN A 321 4.38 11.72 -8.11
CA GLN A 321 5.41 12.05 -7.13
C GLN A 321 6.70 12.47 -7.84
N GLU A 322 7.49 13.29 -7.16
CA GLU A 322 8.86 13.54 -7.58
C GLU A 322 9.67 12.23 -7.46
N PRO A 323 10.64 12.00 -8.35
CA PRO A 323 11.56 10.88 -8.23
C PRO A 323 12.31 10.95 -6.90
N ILE A 324 12.63 9.77 -6.35
CA ILE A 324 13.48 9.69 -5.18
C ILE A 324 14.92 9.88 -5.65
N SER A 325 15.60 10.87 -5.09
CA SER A 325 17.05 10.95 -5.19
C SER A 325 17.61 9.78 -4.38
N ASP A 326 18.17 8.78 -5.07
CA ASP A 326 19.04 7.82 -4.39
C ASP A 326 20.23 8.58 -3.79
N PHE A 327 20.83 8.01 -2.76
CA PHE A 327 22.03 8.54 -2.13
C PHE A 327 22.99 7.39 -1.87
N ASP A 328 24.26 7.62 -2.12
CA ASP A 328 25.27 6.62 -1.81
C ASP A 328 25.37 6.47 -0.30
N LEU A 329 25.44 5.22 0.14
CA LEU A 329 25.92 4.92 1.48
C LEU A 329 27.38 5.36 1.50
N VAL A 330 27.65 6.59 1.96
CA VAL A 330 29.04 6.98 2.22
C VAL A 330 29.61 5.91 3.16
N ALA A 331 30.64 5.21 2.69
CA ALA A 331 31.29 4.05 3.31
C ALA A 331 31.93 4.33 4.69
N SER A 332 31.62 5.46 5.32
CA SER A 332 32.37 6.04 6.44
C SER A 332 31.59 6.16 7.74
N ILE A 333 30.41 5.54 7.87
CA ILE A 333 29.78 5.34 9.18
C ILE A 333 29.77 3.82 9.43
N PRO A 334 30.54 3.30 10.41
CA PRO A 334 30.30 1.96 10.93
C PRO A 334 28.84 1.93 11.34
N LEU A 335 28.02 1.17 10.61
CA LEU A 335 26.56 1.19 10.68
C LEU A 335 26.01 0.65 12.01
N GLU A 336 26.82 0.58 13.07
CA GLU A 336 26.52 -0.13 14.30
C GLU A 336 26.36 0.85 15.46
N ASN A 337 27.42 1.56 15.81
CA ASN A 337 27.42 2.52 16.90
C ASN A 337 27.95 3.87 16.43
N GLY A 338 27.31 4.92 16.89
CA GLY A 338 27.72 6.30 16.65
C GLY A 338 27.86 7.07 17.95
N ILE A 339 28.76 8.04 17.95
CA ILE A 339 28.96 8.99 19.06
C ILE A 339 28.49 10.36 18.61
N ILE A 340 27.77 11.06 19.48
CA ILE A 340 27.39 12.46 19.23
C ILE A 340 28.63 13.36 19.29
N SER A 341 28.92 14.04 18.19
CA SER A 341 30.11 14.89 18.03
C SER A 341 29.87 16.35 18.45
N SER A 342 28.63 16.82 18.35
CA SER A 342 28.23 18.17 18.74
C SER A 342 27.93 18.28 20.23
N GLY A 343 27.96 19.50 20.77
CA GLY A 343 27.50 19.74 22.16
C GLY A 343 26.01 19.46 22.35
N LYS A 344 25.24 19.37 21.27
CA LYS A 344 23.79 19.22 21.28
C LYS A 344 23.28 18.54 20.00
N ALA A 345 22.51 17.47 20.15
CA ALA A 345 21.83 16.76 19.07
C ALA A 345 20.36 16.54 19.41
N ASN A 346 19.46 17.25 18.72
CA ASN A 346 18.02 17.11 18.95
C ASN A 346 17.48 15.83 18.32
N LEU A 347 16.80 15.01 19.12
CA LEU A 347 16.06 13.83 18.68
C LEU A 347 14.65 14.23 18.22
N ARG A 348 14.21 13.70 17.08
CA ARG A 348 12.92 14.04 16.47
C ARG A 348 12.12 12.80 16.07
N VAL A 349 10.79 12.95 16.03
CA VAL A 349 9.87 11.89 15.58
C VAL A 349 9.95 11.56 14.09
N SER A 350 10.56 12.44 13.29
CA SER A 350 10.62 12.31 11.83
C SER A 350 11.91 12.90 11.30
N ASN A 351 12.30 12.50 10.09
CA ASN A 351 13.46 12.99 9.34
C ASN A 351 13.24 14.41 8.78
N SER A 352 12.83 15.34 9.63
CA SER A 352 12.54 16.73 9.29
C SER A 352 12.88 17.67 10.44
N SER A 353 13.46 18.82 10.10
CA SER A 353 13.83 19.87 11.05
C SER A 353 12.62 20.48 11.77
N LYS A 354 11.46 20.42 11.11
CA LYS A 354 10.16 20.90 11.61
C LYS A 354 9.43 19.86 12.46
N ALA A 355 9.90 18.62 12.51
CA ALA A 355 9.26 17.56 13.28
C ALA A 355 9.39 17.79 14.78
N LYS A 356 8.41 17.33 15.56
CA LYS A 356 8.41 17.44 17.02
C LYS A 356 9.70 16.88 17.61
N LYS A 357 10.34 17.66 18.49
CA LYS A 357 11.47 17.21 19.30
C LYS A 357 10.97 16.26 20.38
N VAL A 358 11.65 15.14 20.56
CA VAL A 358 11.31 14.09 21.55
C VAL A 358 12.41 13.83 22.57
N GLY A 359 13.55 14.48 22.40
CA GLY A 359 14.69 14.32 23.27
C GLY A 359 15.88 15.09 22.75
N GLU A 360 16.98 14.94 23.45
CA GLU A 360 18.25 15.56 23.14
C GLU A 360 19.37 14.67 23.65
N LEU A 361 20.46 14.62 22.89
CA LEU A 361 21.71 14.00 23.29
C LEU A 361 22.81 15.07 23.30
N VAL A 362 23.83 14.83 24.10
CA VAL A 362 25.01 15.70 24.23
C VAL A 362 26.26 15.00 23.71
N ARG A 363 27.36 15.75 23.62
CA ARG A 363 28.64 15.24 23.13
C ARG A 363 29.05 13.99 23.91
N ARG A 364 29.54 12.98 23.19
CA ARG A 364 29.96 11.65 23.72
C ARG A 364 28.82 10.69 24.08
N ASP A 365 27.56 11.10 24.00
CA ASP A 365 26.46 10.14 24.07
C ASP A 365 26.58 9.16 22.89
N SER A 366 26.32 7.89 23.18
CA SER A 366 26.37 6.81 22.20
C SER A 366 24.98 6.41 21.76
N VAL A 367 24.82 6.13 20.48
CA VAL A 367 23.59 5.63 19.87
C VAL A 367 23.87 4.41 19.01
N THR A 368 22.89 3.51 18.91
CA THR A 368 22.91 2.48 17.88
C THR A 368 22.32 3.05 16.59
N VAL A 369 23.04 2.93 15.49
CA VAL A 369 22.58 3.36 14.17
C VAL A 369 21.65 2.27 13.61
N MET A 370 20.36 2.61 13.45
CA MET A 370 19.37 1.70 12.86
C MET A 370 19.34 1.81 11.34
N GLY A 371 19.53 3.00 10.80
CA GLY A 371 19.52 3.25 9.37
C GLY A 371 19.86 4.69 9.02
N LEU A 372 20.17 4.90 7.76
CA LEU A 372 20.55 6.19 7.20
C LEU A 372 19.53 6.60 6.14
N THR A 373 19.15 7.87 6.19
CA THR A 373 18.52 8.58 5.07
C THR A 373 19.53 9.59 4.53
N LYS A 374 19.15 10.41 3.53
CA LYS A 374 20.04 11.41 2.93
C LYS A 374 20.75 12.28 3.97
N ASP A 375 19.98 12.97 4.81
CA ASP A 375 20.50 13.96 5.77
C ASP A 375 20.29 13.57 7.25
N TRP A 376 19.59 12.46 7.51
CA TRP A 376 19.19 12.03 8.85
C TRP A 376 19.61 10.60 9.13
N THR A 377 19.94 10.34 10.39
CA THR A 377 20.18 9.01 10.92
C THR A 377 19.00 8.60 11.78
N HIS A 378 18.47 7.40 11.53
CA HIS A 378 17.56 6.71 12.42
C HIS A 378 18.38 5.99 13.49
N VAL A 379 18.11 6.31 14.76
CA VAL A 379 18.89 5.84 15.89
C VAL A 379 18.02 5.18 16.95
N LEU A 380 18.65 4.32 17.73
CA LEU A 380 18.15 3.81 19.01
C LEU A 380 19.08 4.35 20.12
N THR A 381 18.51 5.08 21.08
CA THR A 381 19.27 5.57 22.24
C THR A 381 19.54 4.44 23.24
N LYS A 382 20.44 4.66 24.20
CA LYS A 382 20.73 3.72 25.30
C LYS A 382 19.48 3.40 26.14
N GLU A 383 18.57 4.36 26.27
CA GLU A 383 17.30 4.24 26.99
C GLU A 383 16.23 3.50 26.15
N GLY A 384 16.58 3.08 24.92
CA GLY A 384 15.70 2.33 24.04
C GLY A 384 14.69 3.19 23.27
N GLN A 385 14.88 4.52 23.22
CA GLN A 385 14.07 5.43 22.42
C GLN A 385 14.54 5.41 20.96
N LYS A 386 13.62 5.18 20.02
CA LYS A 386 13.91 5.37 18.59
C LYS A 386 13.65 6.82 18.21
N ALA A 387 14.53 7.41 17.39
CA ALA A 387 14.40 8.78 16.92
C ALA A 387 15.20 9.03 15.63
N PHE A 388 14.96 10.19 15.02
CA PHE A 388 15.81 10.75 13.97
C PHE A 388 16.64 11.91 14.50
N LEU A 389 17.88 12.03 14.03
CA LEU A 389 18.73 13.20 14.24
C LEU A 389 19.59 13.45 12.99
N TYR A 390 20.16 14.65 12.87
CA TYR A 390 20.96 15.00 11.69
C TYR A 390 22.22 14.15 11.59
N ARG A 391 22.47 13.61 10.39
CA ARG A 391 23.61 12.72 10.13
C ARG A 391 24.96 13.37 10.47
N SER A 392 25.09 14.68 10.25
CA SER A 392 26.30 15.45 10.55
C SER A 392 26.66 15.54 12.04
N LEU A 393 25.76 15.14 12.94
CA LEU A 393 25.97 15.19 14.39
C LEU A 393 26.49 13.87 14.97
N ILE A 394 26.66 12.84 14.14
CA ILE A 394 27.15 11.52 14.54
C ILE A 394 28.50 11.28 13.90
N SER A 395 29.46 10.86 14.71
CA SER A 395 30.72 10.30 14.27
C SER A 395 30.75 8.79 14.51
N PRO A 396 31.51 8.03 13.69
CA PRO A 396 31.88 6.66 14.00
C PRO A 396 32.35 6.50 15.45
N TYR A 397 31.96 5.41 16.10
CA TYR A 397 32.53 4.98 17.38
C TYR A 397 33.99 4.59 17.22
#